data_AF-A0A0N0XGB4-F1
#
_entry.id   AF-A0A0N0XGB4-F1
#
_cell.length_a   1.000
_cell.length_b   1.000
_cell.length_c   1.000
_cell.angle_alpha   90.00
_cell.angle_beta   90.00
_cell.angle_gamma   90.00
#
_symmetry.space_group_name_H-M   'P 1'
#
loop_
_entity.id
_entity.type
_entity.pdbx_description
1 polymer ?
#
loop_
_entity_poly.entity_id
_entity_poly.type
_entity_poly.pdbx_seq_one_letter_code
_entity_poly.pdbx_strand_id
1 'polypeptide(L)'
;MENTLIRLSIKNHFGTARLPSDADLISPECGFSDGAAQAANLFQGKTWNNIDLMSLFHTEDALRSLSDVAFGYYIPAYLDLIVAHYCEADALVDTVINTLTPPVSNGEPRASWIEKKLKFLNKQQRQVIATVLQHLKIQHGDFGAKHALEIYWHRYLEKR
;
A
#
# COMPACT_ATOMS: atom_id res chain seq x y z
N MET A 1 1.76 -9.45 19.74
CA MET A 1 0.28 -9.55 19.77
C MET A 1 -0.35 -8.52 18.84
N GLU A 2 0.15 -7.30 18.80
CA GLU A 2 -0.37 -6.21 17.95
C GLU A 2 -0.26 -6.50 16.43
N ASN A 3 0.89 -6.97 15.94
CA ASN A 3 1.10 -7.27 14.51
C ASN A 3 0.10 -8.33 14.01
N THR A 4 -0.17 -9.37 14.80
CA THR A 4 -1.13 -10.43 14.42
C THR A 4 -2.53 -9.86 14.19
N LEU A 5 -2.99 -8.94 15.05
CA LEU A 5 -4.30 -8.31 14.92
C LEU A 5 -4.37 -7.38 13.70
N ILE A 6 -3.31 -6.61 13.43
CA ILE A 6 -3.23 -5.74 12.26
C ILE A 6 -3.29 -6.58 10.98
N ARG A 7 -2.49 -7.64 10.89
CA ARG A 7 -2.47 -8.56 9.74
C ARG A 7 -3.81 -9.26 9.52
N LEU A 8 -4.49 -9.68 10.60
CA LEU A 8 -5.86 -10.20 10.50
C LEU A 8 -6.84 -9.13 9.99
N SER A 9 -6.71 -7.88 10.43
CA SER A 9 -7.54 -6.78 9.96
C SER A 9 -7.33 -6.50 8.46
N ILE A 10 -6.08 -6.56 7.98
CA ILE A 10 -5.76 -6.49 6.54
C ILE A 10 -6.52 -7.58 5.78
N LYS A 11 -6.39 -8.85 6.21
CA LYS A 11 -7.07 -9.98 5.56
C LYS A 11 -8.59 -9.83 5.52
N ASN A 12 -9.19 -9.40 6.63
CA ASN A 12 -10.65 -9.27 6.74
C ASN A 12 -11.23 -8.16 5.84
N HIS A 13 -10.52 -7.04 5.67
CA HIS A 13 -11.05 -5.88 4.95
C HIS A 13 -10.61 -5.79 3.47
N PHE A 14 -9.59 -6.56 3.07
CA PHE A 14 -9.13 -6.65 1.69
C PHE A 14 -9.44 -7.99 1.00
N GLY A 15 -9.91 -9.00 1.73
CA GLY A 15 -10.10 -10.36 1.21
C GLY A 15 -11.21 -10.55 0.16
N THR A 16 -12.13 -9.58 0.01
CA THR A 16 -13.29 -9.70 -0.89
C THR A 16 -13.15 -8.91 -2.20
N ALA A 17 -11.99 -8.30 -2.46
CA ALA A 17 -11.79 -7.53 -3.68
C ALA A 17 -11.72 -8.44 -4.92
N ARG A 18 -12.28 -7.98 -6.04
CA ARG A 18 -12.18 -8.69 -7.33
C ARG A 18 -10.77 -8.53 -7.89
N LEU A 19 -10.19 -9.64 -8.35
CA LEU A 19 -8.90 -9.64 -9.04
C LEU A 19 -8.96 -8.71 -10.27
N PRO A 20 -8.03 -7.75 -10.42
CA PRO A 20 -7.90 -6.92 -11.62
C PRO A 20 -7.65 -7.77 -12.86
N SER A 21 -8.05 -7.27 -14.03
CA SER A 21 -7.64 -7.90 -15.29
C SER A 21 -6.16 -7.65 -15.57
N ASP A 22 -5.53 -8.48 -16.39
CA ASP A 22 -4.12 -8.30 -16.77
C ASP A 22 -3.90 -6.94 -17.48
N ALA A 23 -4.89 -6.47 -18.25
CA ALA A 23 -4.84 -5.17 -18.90
C ALA A 23 -4.90 -3.99 -17.90
N ASP A 24 -5.42 -4.24 -16.70
CA ASP A 24 -5.53 -3.27 -15.62
C ASP A 24 -4.36 -3.38 -14.62
N LEU A 25 -3.38 -4.26 -14.84
CA LEU A 25 -2.32 -4.49 -13.86
C LEU A 25 -1.32 -3.32 -13.78
N ILE A 26 -0.89 -2.82 -14.95
CA ILE A 26 0.19 -1.85 -15.08
C ILE A 26 -0.37 -0.48 -15.44
N SER A 27 0.23 0.57 -14.87
CA SER A 27 -0.09 1.94 -15.24
C SER A 27 0.27 2.20 -16.71
N PRO A 28 -0.61 2.78 -17.53
CA PRO A 28 -0.31 3.12 -18.92
C PRO A 28 0.91 4.02 -19.08
N GLU A 29 1.21 4.81 -18.06
CA GLU A 29 2.33 5.77 -17.99
C GLU A 29 3.69 5.07 -17.92
N CYS A 30 3.74 3.79 -17.53
CA CYS A 30 4.98 3.06 -17.29
C CYS A 30 5.60 2.45 -18.55
N GLY A 31 4.82 2.27 -19.63
CA GLY A 31 5.31 1.64 -20.86
C GLY A 31 5.98 0.28 -20.60
N PHE A 32 7.14 0.06 -21.22
CA PHE A 32 7.95 -1.17 -21.10
C PHE A 32 9.11 -1.02 -20.09
N SER A 33 8.82 -0.53 -18.88
CA SER A 33 9.83 -0.42 -17.83
C SER A 33 10.15 -1.76 -17.16
N ASP A 34 11.33 -1.87 -16.56
CA ASP A 34 11.71 -3.05 -15.76
C ASP A 34 10.74 -3.28 -14.59
N GLY A 35 10.26 -2.20 -13.96
CA GLY A 35 9.22 -2.25 -12.92
C GLY A 35 7.89 -2.82 -13.43
N ALA A 36 7.48 -2.48 -14.66
CA ALA A 36 6.27 -3.03 -15.27
C ALA A 36 6.42 -4.55 -15.53
N ALA A 37 7.57 -4.98 -16.04
CA ALA A 37 7.87 -6.40 -16.25
C ALA A 37 7.91 -7.18 -14.91
N GLN A 38 8.53 -6.59 -13.87
CA GLN A 38 8.57 -7.17 -12.54
C GLN A 38 7.16 -7.32 -11.95
N ALA A 39 6.33 -6.28 -12.04
CA ALA A 39 4.94 -6.31 -11.58
C ALA A 39 4.11 -7.37 -12.32
N ALA A 40 4.26 -7.49 -13.64
CA ALA A 40 3.57 -8.53 -14.41
C ALA A 40 3.94 -9.95 -13.91
N ASN A 41 5.23 -10.24 -13.80
CA ASN A 41 5.71 -11.55 -13.33
C ASN A 41 5.26 -11.87 -11.90
N LEU A 42 5.18 -10.85 -11.06
CA LEU A 42 4.83 -11.00 -9.66
C LEU A 42 3.33 -11.21 -9.47
N PHE A 43 2.49 -10.45 -10.15
CA PHE A 43 1.07 -10.30 -9.83
C PHE A 43 0.11 -10.96 -10.83
N GLN A 44 0.51 -11.19 -12.08
CA GLN A 44 -0.40 -11.69 -13.11
C GLN A 44 -1.07 -13.00 -12.70
N GLY A 45 -2.41 -13.02 -12.72
CA GLY A 45 -3.22 -14.17 -12.33
C GLY A 45 -3.17 -14.56 -10.84
N LYS A 46 -2.48 -13.80 -9.98
CA LYS A 46 -2.34 -14.12 -8.54
C LYS A 46 -3.22 -13.23 -7.69
N THR A 47 -3.92 -13.82 -6.72
CA THR A 47 -4.60 -13.03 -5.70
C THR A 47 -3.60 -12.49 -4.69
N TRP A 48 -3.84 -11.29 -4.15
CA TRP A 48 -2.88 -10.63 -3.25
C TRP A 48 -2.51 -11.48 -2.02
N ASN A 49 -3.44 -12.33 -1.55
CA ASN A 49 -3.25 -13.21 -0.40
C ASN A 49 -2.52 -14.53 -0.71
N ASN A 50 -2.29 -14.83 -1.99
CA ASN A 50 -1.53 -16.00 -2.46
C ASN A 50 -0.13 -15.62 -2.95
N ILE A 51 0.27 -14.36 -2.81
CA ILE A 51 1.62 -13.92 -3.09
C ILE A 51 2.50 -14.30 -1.90
N ASP A 52 3.62 -14.96 -2.17
CA ASP A 52 4.63 -15.19 -1.16
C ASP A 52 5.23 -13.85 -0.71
N LEU A 53 5.16 -13.55 0.59
CA LEU A 53 5.69 -12.31 1.14
C LEU A 53 7.18 -12.13 0.81
N MET A 54 7.94 -13.22 0.78
CA MET A 54 9.37 -13.13 0.49
C MET A 54 9.63 -12.67 -0.96
N SER A 55 8.71 -12.96 -1.88
CA SER A 55 8.79 -12.51 -3.27
C SER A 55 8.53 -11.02 -3.47
N LEU A 56 8.04 -10.33 -2.43
CA LEU A 56 7.80 -8.88 -2.45
C LEU A 56 9.03 -8.05 -2.09
N PHE A 57 10.08 -8.63 -1.51
CA PHE A 57 11.32 -7.89 -1.24
C PHE A 57 11.94 -7.38 -2.54
N HIS A 58 12.47 -6.15 -2.52
CA HIS A 58 13.10 -5.49 -3.67
C HIS A 58 12.15 -5.33 -4.89
N THR A 59 10.87 -5.04 -4.62
CA THR A 59 9.84 -4.82 -5.65
C THR A 59 9.29 -3.40 -5.65
N GLU A 60 10.10 -2.43 -5.23
CA GLU A 60 9.75 -1.02 -5.15
C GLU A 60 9.25 -0.48 -6.51
N ASP A 61 9.93 -0.87 -7.59
CA ASP A 61 9.58 -0.44 -8.95
C ASP A 61 8.33 -1.14 -9.48
N ALA A 62 8.09 -2.39 -9.09
CA ALA A 62 6.82 -3.05 -9.37
C ALA A 62 5.65 -2.31 -8.71
N LEU A 63 5.77 -1.94 -7.43
CA LEU A 63 4.73 -1.19 -6.71
C LEU A 63 4.43 0.15 -7.39
N ARG A 64 5.47 0.90 -7.79
CA ARG A 64 5.31 2.17 -8.51
C ARG A 64 4.69 2.01 -9.90
N SER A 65 4.81 0.83 -10.50
CA SER A 65 4.31 0.54 -11.85
C SER A 65 2.86 0.09 -11.90
N LEU A 66 2.25 -0.24 -10.75
CA LEU A 66 0.85 -0.66 -10.70
C LEU A 66 -0.09 0.45 -11.16
N SER A 67 -1.13 0.07 -11.89
CA SER A 67 -2.26 0.96 -12.15
C SER A 67 -2.94 1.35 -10.84
N ASP A 68 -3.82 2.34 -10.86
CA ASP A 68 -4.56 2.73 -9.65
C ASP A 68 -5.47 1.61 -9.12
N VAL A 69 -6.07 0.79 -10.00
CA VAL A 69 -6.93 -0.32 -9.59
C VAL A 69 -6.11 -1.49 -9.04
N ALA A 70 -4.98 -1.80 -9.68
CA ALA A 70 -4.08 -2.83 -9.21
C ALA A 70 -3.41 -2.43 -7.89
N PHE A 71 -3.04 -1.16 -7.74
CA PHE A 71 -2.54 -0.61 -6.49
C PHE A 71 -3.54 -0.84 -5.35
N GLY A 72 -4.81 -0.47 -5.54
CA GLY A 72 -5.85 -0.70 -4.53
C GLY A 72 -6.04 -2.17 -4.16
N TYR A 73 -5.80 -3.09 -5.11
CA TYR A 73 -5.91 -4.54 -4.90
C TYR A 73 -4.68 -5.16 -4.21
N TYR A 74 -3.45 -4.77 -4.59
CA TYR A 74 -2.20 -5.41 -4.13
C TYR A 74 -1.52 -4.72 -2.96
N ILE A 75 -1.86 -3.46 -2.66
CA ILE A 75 -1.36 -2.76 -1.46
C ILE A 75 -1.48 -3.58 -0.15
N PRO A 76 -2.55 -4.36 0.14
CA PRO A 76 -2.60 -5.20 1.34
C PRO A 76 -1.46 -6.22 1.45
N ALA A 77 -0.91 -6.74 0.34
CA ALA A 77 0.21 -7.67 0.39
C ALA A 77 1.48 -6.97 0.90
N TYR A 78 1.73 -5.75 0.43
CA TYR A 78 2.82 -4.90 0.91
C TYR A 78 2.63 -4.46 2.37
N LEU A 79 1.40 -4.12 2.77
CA LEU A 79 1.09 -3.81 4.17
C LEU A 79 1.34 -5.02 5.08
N ASP A 80 0.98 -6.23 4.63
CA ASP A 80 1.22 -7.46 5.37
C ASP A 80 2.73 -7.73 5.54
N LEU A 81 3.51 -7.51 4.48
CA LEU A 81 4.97 -7.61 4.50
C LEU A 81 5.59 -6.64 5.51
N ILE A 82 5.34 -5.34 5.39
CA ILE A 82 6.05 -4.33 6.21
C ILE A 82 5.65 -4.40 7.69
N VAL A 83 4.47 -4.96 8.01
CA VAL A 83 4.07 -5.24 9.40
C VAL A 83 4.76 -6.51 9.94
N ALA A 84 5.03 -7.49 9.08
CA ALA A 84 5.67 -8.75 9.47
C ALA A 84 7.21 -8.67 9.51
N HIS A 85 7.80 -7.89 8.60
CA HIS A 85 9.22 -7.90 8.25
C HIS A 85 9.74 -6.48 8.03
N TYR A 86 9.41 -5.55 8.94
CA TYR A 86 9.77 -4.14 8.80
C TYR A 86 11.26 -3.92 8.55
N CYS A 87 12.12 -4.54 9.37
CA CYS A 87 13.56 -4.35 9.30
C CYS A 87 14.17 -4.95 8.02
N GLU A 88 13.66 -6.10 7.58
CA GLU A 88 14.13 -6.78 6.37
C GLU A 88 13.61 -6.11 5.10
N ALA A 89 12.46 -5.45 5.17
CA ALA A 89 11.88 -4.73 4.03
C ALA A 89 12.65 -3.45 3.68
N ASP A 90 13.35 -2.85 4.64
CA ASP A 90 14.27 -1.72 4.45
C ASP A 90 13.68 -0.62 3.52
N ALA A 91 14.32 -0.33 2.39
CA ALA A 91 13.89 0.71 1.43
C ALA A 91 12.47 0.51 0.85
N LEU A 92 11.94 -0.71 0.91
CA LEU A 92 10.56 -0.99 0.50
C LEU A 92 9.55 -0.35 1.44
N VAL A 93 9.85 -0.26 2.74
CA VAL A 93 8.99 0.40 3.72
C VAL A 93 8.77 1.86 3.31
N ASP A 94 9.85 2.58 3.05
CA ASP A 94 9.79 3.97 2.58
C ASP A 94 9.00 4.09 1.28
N THR A 95 9.18 3.13 0.36
CA THR A 95 8.44 3.13 -0.90
C THR A 95 6.93 2.96 -0.67
N VAL A 96 6.52 2.01 0.16
CA VAL A 96 5.11 1.79 0.49
C VAL A 96 4.52 3.05 1.14
N ILE A 97 5.21 3.63 2.13
CA ILE A 97 4.75 4.86 2.80
C ILE A 97 4.64 6.02 1.81
N ASN A 98 5.64 6.23 0.95
CA ASN A 98 5.63 7.29 -0.04
C ASN A 98 4.50 7.13 -1.06
N THR A 99 4.22 5.91 -1.51
CA THR A 99 3.08 5.63 -2.41
C THR A 99 1.72 5.77 -1.72
N LEU A 100 1.68 5.81 -0.39
CA LEU A 100 0.48 6.09 0.39
C LEU A 100 0.39 7.56 0.82
N THR A 101 1.43 8.37 0.64
CA THR A 101 1.47 9.75 1.08
C THR A 101 1.05 10.68 -0.05
N PRO A 102 -0.06 11.43 0.08
CA PRO A 102 -0.44 12.39 -0.94
C PRO A 102 0.63 13.47 -1.09
N PRO A 103 1.02 13.84 -2.33
CA PRO A 103 1.85 15.01 -2.55
C PRO A 103 1.11 16.26 -2.09
N VAL A 104 1.85 17.22 -1.56
CA VAL A 104 1.32 18.47 -1.01
C VAL A 104 1.49 19.60 -2.03
N SER A 105 0.55 20.54 -2.08
CA SER A 105 0.62 21.80 -2.83
C SER A 105 0.06 22.91 -1.95
N ASN A 106 0.85 23.95 -1.68
CA ASN A 106 0.47 25.05 -0.79
C ASN A 106 0.02 24.59 0.61
N GLY A 107 0.69 23.57 1.17
CA GLY A 107 0.35 23.02 2.48
C GLY A 107 -0.80 22.01 2.49
N GLU A 108 -1.53 21.85 1.38
CA GLU A 108 -2.68 20.95 1.29
C GLU A 108 -2.39 19.70 0.44
N PRO A 109 -2.89 18.51 0.82
CA PRO A 109 -2.74 17.30 0.02
C PRO A 109 -3.51 17.43 -1.30
N ARG A 110 -2.87 17.06 -2.41
CA ARG A 110 -3.47 17.19 -3.76
C ARG A 110 -4.71 16.32 -3.90
N ALA A 111 -5.87 16.96 -4.11
CA ALA A 111 -7.16 16.29 -4.27
C ALA A 111 -7.18 15.28 -5.43
N SER A 112 -6.54 15.59 -6.56
CA SER A 112 -6.48 14.71 -7.73
C SER A 112 -5.73 13.40 -7.44
N TRP A 113 -4.71 13.43 -6.58
CA TRP A 113 -4.02 12.23 -6.14
C TRP A 113 -4.94 11.39 -5.26
N ILE A 114 -5.61 12.02 -4.29
CA ILE A 114 -6.54 11.36 -3.37
C ILE A 114 -7.66 10.66 -4.14
N GLU A 115 -8.26 11.36 -5.10
CA GLU A 115 -9.33 10.82 -5.93
C GLU A 115 -8.84 9.61 -6.75
N LYS A 116 -7.71 9.75 -7.46
CA LYS A 116 -7.20 8.67 -8.31
C LYS A 116 -6.76 7.44 -7.52
N LYS A 117 -5.91 7.63 -6.50
CA LYS A 117 -5.31 6.52 -5.75
C LYS A 117 -6.28 5.87 -4.76
N LEU A 118 -7.15 6.65 -4.13
CA LEU A 118 -8.00 6.12 -3.06
C LEU A 118 -9.42 5.76 -3.52
N LYS A 119 -9.84 6.04 -4.76
CA LYS A 119 -11.18 5.64 -5.25
C LYS A 119 -11.44 4.14 -5.16
N PHE A 120 -10.40 3.32 -5.22
CA PHE A 120 -10.50 1.86 -5.12
C PHE A 120 -10.43 1.33 -3.67
N LEU A 121 -10.33 2.23 -2.69
CA LEU A 121 -10.25 1.90 -1.28
C LEU A 121 -11.49 2.42 -0.55
N ASN A 122 -12.26 1.50 0.04
CA ASN A 122 -13.41 1.85 0.88
C ASN A 122 -12.96 2.43 2.23
N LYS A 123 -13.92 2.91 3.03
CA LYS A 123 -13.63 3.55 4.33
C LYS A 123 -12.85 2.61 5.26
N GLN A 124 -13.28 1.35 5.37
CA GLN A 124 -12.65 0.37 6.25
C GLN A 124 -11.21 0.06 5.84
N GLN A 125 -10.95 -0.10 4.53
CA GLN A 125 -9.61 -0.29 3.99
C GLN A 125 -8.70 0.90 4.30
N ARG A 126 -9.22 2.13 4.20
CA ARG A 126 -8.49 3.34 4.58
C ARG A 126 -8.19 3.40 6.08
N GLN A 127 -9.11 2.93 6.94
CA GLN A 127 -8.86 2.80 8.38
C GLN A 127 -7.76 1.78 8.69
N VAL A 128 -7.74 0.65 7.97
CA VAL A 128 -6.66 -0.34 8.09
C VAL A 128 -5.31 0.25 7.71
N ILE A 129 -5.23 0.98 6.57
CA ILE A 129 -4.00 1.67 6.16
C ILE A 129 -3.53 2.65 7.24
N ALA A 130 -4.43 3.49 7.75
CA ALA A 130 -4.10 4.42 8.83
C ALA A 130 -3.60 3.70 10.09
N THR A 131 -4.20 2.56 10.44
CA THR A 131 -3.77 1.72 11.57
C THR A 131 -2.39 1.14 11.36
N VAL A 132 -2.06 0.67 10.15
CA VAL A 132 -0.71 0.21 9.81
C VAL A 132 0.30 1.34 9.96
N LEU A 133 0.04 2.51 9.37
CA LEU A 133 0.93 3.68 9.50
C LEU A 133 1.12 4.08 10.98
N GLN A 134 0.04 4.04 11.77
CA GLN A 134 0.08 4.34 13.20
C GLN A 134 0.94 3.33 13.98
N HIS A 135 0.87 2.06 13.60
CA HIS A 135 1.73 1.01 14.15
C HIS A 135 3.20 1.23 13.80
N LEU A 136 3.53 1.51 12.53
CA LEU A 136 4.90 1.79 12.10
C LEU A 136 5.51 2.98 12.86
N LYS A 137 4.73 4.06 13.00
CA LYS A 137 5.11 5.22 13.81
C LYS A 137 5.41 4.84 15.28
N ILE A 138 4.55 4.07 15.93
CA ILE A 138 4.67 3.77 17.37
C ILE A 138 5.77 2.75 17.63
N GLN A 139 5.79 1.66 16.88
CA GLN A 139 6.69 0.53 17.14
C GLN A 139 8.10 0.76 16.60
N HIS A 140 8.22 1.44 15.46
CA HIS A 140 9.51 1.63 14.79
C HIS A 140 10.00 3.08 14.83
N GLY A 141 9.19 4.02 15.34
CA GLY A 141 9.55 5.44 15.32
C GLY A 141 9.60 6.03 13.89
N ASP A 142 8.93 5.39 12.93
CA ASP A 142 9.02 5.72 11.51
C ASP A 142 8.51 7.15 11.23
N PHE A 143 9.43 8.00 10.75
CA PHE A 143 9.13 9.39 10.43
C PHE A 143 8.24 9.55 9.19
N GLY A 144 8.44 8.71 8.18
CA GLY A 144 7.61 8.71 6.97
C GLY A 144 6.16 8.35 7.31
N ALA A 145 5.96 7.32 8.13
CA ALA A 145 4.63 6.93 8.58
C ALA A 145 3.96 8.02 9.42
N LYS A 146 4.72 8.67 10.32
CA LYS A 146 4.25 9.85 11.05
C LYS A 146 3.81 10.97 10.11
N HIS A 147 4.63 11.28 9.10
CA HIS A 147 4.34 12.32 8.14
C HIS A 147 3.07 12.00 7.32
N ALA A 148 2.95 10.77 6.80
CA ALA A 148 1.77 10.31 6.07
C ALA A 148 0.48 10.48 6.88
N LEU A 149 0.54 10.14 8.18
CA LEU A 149 -0.57 10.33 9.12
C LEU A 149 -0.94 11.81 9.28
N GLU A 150 0.03 12.69 9.44
CA GLU A 150 -0.19 14.14 9.62
C GLU A 150 -0.74 14.80 8.34
N ILE A 151 -0.25 14.41 7.16
CA ILE A 151 -0.72 14.93 5.87
C ILE A 151 -2.17 14.52 5.58
N TYR A 152 -2.54 13.27 5.84
CA TYR A 152 -3.85 12.79 5.41
C TYR A 152 -4.49 11.73 6.29
N TRP A 153 -3.73 10.74 6.76
CA TRP A 153 -4.33 9.50 7.26
C TRP A 153 -4.91 9.57 8.69
N HIS A 154 -4.55 10.56 9.53
CA HIS A 154 -5.11 10.70 10.89
C HIS A 154 -6.63 10.74 10.92
N ARG A 155 -7.28 11.25 9.87
CA ARG A 155 -8.75 11.34 9.77
C ARG A 155 -9.46 9.97 9.77
N TYR A 156 -8.73 8.89 9.52
CA TYR A 156 -9.25 7.53 9.52
C TYR A 156 -8.85 6.73 10.77
N LEU A 157 -8.08 7.32 11.69
CA LEU A 157 -7.93 6.75 13.01
C LEU A 157 -9.21 7.01 13.79
N GLU A 158 -9.75 5.95 14.41
CA GLU A 158 -10.90 6.11 15.29
C GLU A 158 -10.51 7.04 16.44
N LYS A 159 -11.38 8.03 16.72
CA LYS A 159 -11.27 8.78 17.97
C LYS A 159 -11.59 7.80 19.09
N ARG A 160 -10.57 7.42 19.86
CA ARG A 160 -10.77 6.72 21.13
C ARG A 160 -11.57 7.59 22.09
#